data_AF-A0A830C6A4-F1
#
_entry.id   AF-A0A830C6A4-F1
#
_cell.length_a   1.000
_cell.length_b   1.000
_cell.length_c   1.000
_cell.angle_alpha   90.00
_cell.angle_beta   90.00
_cell.angle_gamma   90.00
#
_symmetry.space_group_name_H-M   'P 1'
#
loop_
_entity.id
_entity.type
_entity.pdbx_description
1 polymer ?
#
loop_
_entity_poly.entity_id
_entity_poly.type
_entity_poly.pdbx_seq_one_letter_code
_entity_poly.pdbx_strand_id
1 'polypeptide(L)' 'MLAHPIRAMGVEKEFLRAGNGLKLIAGQNFTVHCTDFGKNGDLAEKFWSTKDLGQKHFFFQ' A
#
# COMPACT_ATOMS: atom_id res chain seq x y z
N MET A 1 -13.13 -20.90 -0.17
CA MET A 1 -11.67 -20.89 0.02
C MET A 1 -11.31 -19.55 0.65
N LEU A 2 -11.32 -19.47 1.98
CA LEU A 2 -11.12 -18.22 2.72
C LEU A 2 -9.61 -17.95 2.80
N ALA A 3 -9.16 -16.86 2.18
CA ALA A 3 -7.78 -16.39 2.33
C ALA A 3 -7.60 -15.92 3.77
N HIS A 4 -6.81 -16.65 4.55
CA HIS A 4 -6.41 -16.24 5.89
C HIS A 4 -5.63 -14.92 5.77
N PRO A 5 -5.93 -13.88 6.56
CA PRO A 5 -5.11 -12.67 6.59
C PRO A 5 -3.69 -13.07 6.99
N ILE A 6 -2.70 -12.63 6.20
CA ILE A 6 -1.29 -12.83 6.49
C ILE A 6 -1.00 -12.10 7.81
N ARG A 7 -1.07 -12.80 8.94
CA ARG A 7 -0.57 -12.32 10.23
C ARG A 7 0.95 -12.43 10.21
N ALA A 8 1.61 -11.55 9.45
CA ALA A 8 2.99 -11.21 9.77
C ALA A 8 2.94 -10.45 11.10
N MET A 9 3.69 -10.90 12.11
CA MET A 9 3.62 -10.38 13.49
C MET A 9 3.63 -8.84 13.52
N GLY A 10 2.49 -8.23 13.90
CA GLY A 10 2.35 -6.77 14.07
C GLY A 10 1.78 -5.98 12.89
N VAL A 11 1.37 -6.62 11.79
CA VAL A 11 0.76 -5.93 10.63
C VAL A 11 -0.71 -6.31 10.46
N GLU A 12 -1.58 -5.31 10.39
CA GLU A 12 -2.97 -5.46 10.00
C GLU A 12 -3.19 -4.86 8.60
N LYS A 13 -4.03 -5.53 7.80
CA LYS A 13 -4.38 -5.08 6.45
C LYS A 13 -5.89 -5.07 6.28
N GLU A 14 -6.40 -3.93 5.84
CA GLU A 14 -7.79 -3.75 5.42
C GLU A 14 -7.89 -3.44 3.93
N PHE A 15 -8.92 -3.94 3.26
CA PHE A 15 -9.27 -3.55 1.90
C PHE A 15 -10.33 -2.43 1.91
N LEU A 16 -9.89 -1.17 1.75
CA LEU A 16 -10.81 -0.02 1.70
C LEU A 16 -11.63 0.02 0.40
N ARG A 17 -11.03 -0.39 -0.72
CA ARG A 17 -11.68 -0.47 -2.03
C ARG A 17 -11.05 -1.57 -2.88
N ALA A 18 -11.85 -2.51 -3.35
CA ALA A 18 -11.39 -3.54 -4.27
C ALA A 18 -11.09 -2.94 -5.67
N GLY A 19 -10.00 -3.39 -6.29
CA GLY A 19 -9.70 -3.11 -7.69
C GLY A 19 -10.41 -4.08 -8.63
N ASN A 20 -10.69 -3.64 -9.86
CA ASN A 20 -11.29 -4.48 -10.92
C ASN A 20 -10.27 -5.01 -11.96
N GLY A 21 -8.98 -4.76 -11.74
CA GLY A 21 -7.92 -5.23 -12.63
C GLY A 21 -7.62 -6.73 -12.47
N LEU A 22 -6.83 -7.27 -13.40
CA LEU A 22 -6.31 -8.62 -13.28
C LEU A 22 -5.41 -8.74 -12.05
N LYS A 23 -5.47 -9.88 -11.38
CA LYS A 23 -4.57 -10.19 -10.28
C LYS A 23 -3.15 -10.32 -10.82
N LEU A 24 -2.22 -9.59 -10.21
CA LEU A 24 -0.80 -9.67 -10.55
C LEU A 24 -0.25 -11.08 -10.27
N ILE A 25 0.61 -11.56 -11.17
CA ILE A 25 1.40 -12.78 -11.01
C ILE A 25 2.86 -12.42 -10.77
N ALA A 26 3.61 -13.31 -10.12
CA ALA A 26 5.02 -13.07 -9.80
C ALA A 26 5.86 -12.81 -11.07
N GLY A 27 6.77 -11.84 -10.99
CA GLY A 27 7.63 -11.40 -12.11
C GLY A 27 7.00 -10.38 -13.05
N GLN A 28 5.77 -9.93 -12.78
CA GLN A 28 5.18 -8.80 -13.48
C GLN A 28 5.60 -7.49 -12.86
N ASN A 29 5.92 -6.53 -13.72
CA ASN A 29 6.13 -5.16 -13.30
C ASN A 29 4.81 -4.50 -12.92
N PHE A 30 4.79 -3.76 -11.82
CA PHE A 30 3.63 -2.97 -11.42
C PHE A 30 4.04 -1.67 -10.74
N THR A 31 3.13 -0.71 -10.76
CA THR A 31 3.30 0.57 -10.07
C THR A 31 2.31 0.69 -8.92
N VAL A 32 2.73 1.37 -7.85
CA VAL A 32 1.87 1.63 -6.69
C VAL A 32 1.98 3.07 -6.22
N HIS A 33 0.87 3.55 -5.68
CA HIS A 33 0.83 4.76 -4.86
C HIS A 33 0.59 4.38 -3.41
N CYS A 34 1.34 5.01 -2.51
CA CYS A 34 1.11 4.95 -1.07
C CYS A 34 1.20 6.34 -0.43
N THR A 35 0.65 6.43 0.78
CA THR A 35 0.68 7.56 1.69
C THR A 35 0.95 7.02 3.09
N ASP A 36 1.94 7.58 3.77
CA ASP A 36 2.32 7.19 5.12
C ASP A 36 1.80 8.22 6.14
N PHE A 37 1.36 7.73 7.29
CA PHE A 37 0.86 8.50 8.43
C PHE A 37 1.65 8.11 9.69
N GLY A 38 1.64 8.97 10.71
CA GLY A 38 2.46 8.78 11.93
C GLY A 38 3.43 9.93 12.22
N LYS A 39 3.25 11.09 11.58
CA LYS A 39 4.15 12.22 11.78
C LYS A 39 4.12 12.65 13.25
N ASN A 40 5.29 12.79 13.85
CA ASN A 40 5.46 13.14 15.27
C ASN A 40 4.73 12.21 16.26
N GLY A 41 4.47 10.95 15.87
CA GLY A 41 3.76 9.98 16.70
C GLY A 41 2.22 10.06 16.60
N ASP A 42 1.67 10.93 15.75
CA ASP A 42 0.24 10.99 15.48
C ASP A 42 -0.12 10.19 14.21
N LEU A 43 -0.84 9.09 14.38
CA LEU A 43 -1.29 8.21 13.29
C LEU A 43 -2.37 8.84 12.38
N ALA A 44 -2.97 9.97 12.77
CA ALA A 44 -3.88 10.73 11.93
C ALA A 44 -3.15 11.77 11.07
N GLU A 45 -1.90 12.11 11.40
CA GLU A 45 -1.11 13.09 10.65
C GLU A 45 -0.32 12.40 9.53
N LYS A 46 -0.52 12.91 8.31
CA LYS A 46 0.25 12.49 7.15
C LYS A 46 1.72 12.84 7.32
N PHE A 47 2.58 11.85 7.12
CA PHE A 47 4.03 12.01 7.07
C PHE A 47 4.56 12.20 5.64
N TRP A 48 4.04 11.43 4.67
CA TRP A 48 4.56 11.42 3.29
C TRP A 48 3.57 10.80 2.27
N SER A 49 3.71 11.08 0.97
CA SER A 49 2.98 10.38 -0.11
C SER A 49 3.71 10.39 -1.45
N THR A 50 3.59 9.29 -2.21
CA THR A 50 3.93 9.24 -3.65
C THR A 50 3.13 10.24 -4.52
N LYS A 51 2.05 10.81 -3.98
CA LYS A 51 1.21 11.81 -4.65
C LYS A 51 1.55 13.25 -4.26
N ASP A 52 2.53 13.46 -3.37
CA ASP A 52 3.00 14.80 -3.08
C ASP A 52 3.70 15.43 -4.28
N LEU A 53 3.70 16.76 -4.34
CA LEU A 53 4.29 17.50 -5.45
C LEU A 53 5.76 17.11 -5.61
N GLY A 54 6.13 16.69 -6.83
CA GLY A 54 7.49 16.26 -7.16
C GLY A 54 7.82 14.80 -6.82
N GLN A 55 6.94 14.08 -6.13
CA GLN A 55 7.11 12.64 -5.89
C GLN A 55 6.64 11.81 -7.10
N LYS A 56 7.11 10.56 -7.16
CA LYS A 56 6.76 9.60 -8.21
C LYS A 56 6.17 8.34 -7.57
N HIS A 57 5.43 7.57 -8.37
CA HIS A 57 5.01 6.23 -7.97
C HIS A 57 6.23 5.31 -7.82
N PHE A 58 6.07 4.27 -7.01
CA PHE A 58 7.04 3.19 -7.00
C PHE A 58 6.82 2.24 -8.16
N PHE A 59 7.90 1.66 -8.66
CA PHE A 59 7.90 0.63 -9.68
C PHE A 59 8.60 -0.61 -9.11
N PHE A 60 7.92 -1.74 -9.17
CA PHE A 60 8.40 -3.03 -8.66
C PHE A 60 8.41 -4.08 -9.78
N GLN A 61 9.27 -5.09 -9.63
CA GLN A 61 9.38 -6.27 -10.50
C GLN A 61 9.02 -7.54 -9.75
#